data_AF-A0A1L8I6E6-F1
#
_entry.id   AF-A0A1L8I6E6-F1
#
_cell.length_a   1.000
_cell.length_b   1.000
_cell.length_c   1.000
_cell.angle_alpha   90.00
_cell.angle_beta   90.00
_cell.angle_gamma   90.00
#
_symmetry.space_group_name_H-M   'P 1'
#
loop_
_entity.id
_entity.type
_entity.pdbx_description
1 polymer ?
#
loop_
_entity_poly.entity_id
_entity_poly.type
_entity_poly.pdbx_seq_one_letter_code
_entity_poly.pdbx_strand_id
1 'polypeptide(L)'
;MSEQGRSEQGSAGRVIVALNFPAMEEALAFLERVPQVRYVKVGMELFYAAGTPLLARLKERGLKIFLDLKLHDIPNTVGRAMAVLARLGVDMLNVHAAGGREMMLRAKEGVEKGVLPGQKPPRLIAVTQLTSTDQRVLNDELGIPGTVEE
;
A
#
# COMPACT_ATOMS: atom_id res chain seq x y z
N MET A 1 -8.52 27.87 -25.87
CA MET A 1 -8.34 26.41 -26.01
C MET A 1 -8.85 25.76 -24.73
N SER A 2 -9.74 24.79 -24.89
CA SER A 2 -10.78 24.30 -23.99
C SER A 2 -10.33 23.77 -22.62
N GLU A 3 -11.01 24.23 -21.55
CA GLU A 3 -11.01 23.72 -20.17
C GLU A 3 -11.75 22.36 -19.99
N GLN A 4 -11.94 21.57 -21.04
CA GLN A 4 -12.80 20.38 -21.04
C GLN A 4 -12.11 19.07 -20.60
N GLY A 5 -11.25 19.12 -19.56
CA GLY A 5 -10.52 17.93 -19.06
C GLY A 5 -10.75 17.57 -17.59
N ARG A 6 -11.53 18.37 -16.84
CA ARG A 6 -11.72 18.19 -15.38
C ARG A 6 -13.19 17.92 -15.03
N SER A 7 -13.76 16.86 -15.58
CA SER A 7 -15.07 16.34 -15.18
C SER A 7 -15.01 14.82 -15.34
N GLU A 8 -14.67 14.05 -14.31
CA GLU A 8 -15.68 13.24 -13.58
C GLU A 8 -15.14 12.60 -12.27
N GLN A 9 -14.01 13.06 -11.72
CA GLN A 9 -13.50 12.50 -10.46
C GLN A 9 -13.90 13.38 -9.28
N GLY A 10 -15.11 13.16 -8.75
CA GLY A 10 -15.49 13.65 -7.41
C GLY A 10 -14.48 13.20 -6.33
N SER A 11 -14.58 13.75 -5.12
CA SER A 11 -13.63 13.48 -4.01
C SER A 11 -13.39 11.98 -3.74
N ALA A 12 -14.36 11.13 -4.10
CA ALA A 12 -14.30 9.67 -4.03
C ALA A 12 -13.08 9.03 -4.73
N GLY A 13 -12.49 9.67 -5.74
CA GLY A 13 -11.28 9.19 -6.40
C GLY A 13 -9.97 9.57 -5.70
N ARG A 14 -10.01 10.51 -4.73
CA ARG A 14 -8.83 11.04 -4.03
C ARG A 14 -8.68 10.49 -2.61
N VAL A 15 -9.73 9.88 -2.06
CA VAL A 15 -9.72 9.31 -0.71
C VAL A 15 -9.44 7.82 -0.79
N ILE A 16 -8.45 7.35 -0.02
CA ILE A 16 -8.20 5.92 0.21
C ILE A 16 -8.71 5.57 1.60
N VAL A 17 -9.75 4.73 1.68
CA VAL A 17 -10.36 4.36 2.98
C VAL A 17 -9.59 3.19 3.60
N ALA A 18 -9.12 3.35 4.83
CA ALA A 18 -8.44 2.29 5.56
C ALA A 18 -9.43 1.25 6.09
N LEU A 19 -9.21 -0.01 5.74
CA LEU A 19 -9.98 -1.15 6.27
C LEU A 19 -9.25 -1.72 7.49
N ASN A 20 -9.49 -1.12 8.65
CA ASN A 20 -8.92 -1.54 9.93
C ASN A 20 -9.95 -2.41 10.66
N PHE A 21 -10.06 -3.67 10.23
CA PHE A 21 -10.97 -4.65 10.79
C PHE A 21 -10.21 -5.95 11.08
N PRO A 22 -10.57 -6.69 12.14
CA PRO A 22 -9.89 -7.92 12.51
C PRO A 22 -10.25 -9.11 11.60
N ALA A 23 -11.34 -9.01 10.83
CA ALA A 23 -11.86 -10.08 9.97
C ALA A 23 -12.37 -9.57 8.61
N MET A 24 -12.40 -10.48 7.62
CA MET A 24 -12.86 -10.19 6.26
C MET A 24 -14.33 -9.75 6.23
N GLU A 25 -15.17 -10.45 6.99
CA GLU A 25 -16.62 -10.28 7.01
C GLU A 25 -17.00 -8.87 7.48
N GLU A 26 -16.34 -8.37 8.53
CA GLU A 26 -16.54 -7.03 9.06
C GLU A 26 -16.16 -5.95 8.04
N ALA A 27 -15.03 -6.13 7.35
CA ALA A 27 -14.59 -5.21 6.30
C ALA A 27 -15.58 -5.18 5.11
N LEU A 28 -16.08 -6.34 4.69
CA LEU A 28 -17.04 -6.45 3.59
C LEU A 28 -18.41 -5.86 3.95
N ALA A 29 -18.89 -6.10 5.17
CA ALA A 29 -20.13 -5.52 5.70
C ALA A 29 -20.03 -3.99 5.83
N PHE A 30 -18.87 -3.46 6.25
CA PHE A 30 -18.63 -2.03 6.23
C PHE A 30 -18.73 -1.45 4.82
N LEU A 31 -18.12 -2.10 3.82
CA LEU A 31 -18.13 -1.62 2.44
C LEU A 31 -19.52 -1.57 1.80
N GLU A 32 -20.47 -2.40 2.26
CA GLU A 32 -21.87 -2.33 1.83
C GLU A 32 -22.56 -1.03 2.26
N ARG A 33 -22.10 -0.43 3.36
CA ARG A 33 -22.64 0.83 3.89
C ARG A 33 -22.02 2.06 3.22
N VAL A 34 -20.95 1.90 2.46
CA VAL A 34 -20.21 3.00 1.79
C VAL A 34 -19.98 2.70 0.30
N PRO A 35 -21.05 2.51 -0.50
CA PRO A 35 -20.96 2.09 -1.90
C PRO A 35 -20.26 3.11 -2.82
N GLN A 36 -19.99 4.32 -2.35
CA GLN A 36 -19.23 5.36 -3.04
C GLN A 36 -17.71 5.17 -2.96
N VAL A 37 -17.20 4.30 -2.08
CA VAL A 37 -15.77 4.03 -1.97
C VAL A 37 -15.24 3.43 -3.28
N ARG A 38 -14.10 3.91 -3.73
CA ARG A 38 -13.43 3.44 -4.96
C ARG A 38 -12.01 2.94 -4.71
N TYR A 39 -11.40 3.31 -3.58
CA TYR A 39 -10.04 2.97 -3.23
C TYR A 39 -9.96 2.65 -1.74
N VAL A 40 -9.44 1.47 -1.41
CA VAL A 40 -9.23 1.01 -0.04
C VAL A 40 -7.76 0.76 0.26
N LYS A 41 -7.38 0.92 1.53
CA LYS A 41 -6.09 0.51 2.08
C LYS A 41 -6.28 -0.72 2.96
N VAL A 42 -5.58 -1.79 2.64
CA VAL A 42 -5.54 -3.02 3.44
C VAL A 42 -4.20 -3.05 4.17
N GLY A 43 -4.24 -2.92 5.51
CA GLY A 43 -3.06 -3.02 6.36
C GLY A 43 -2.72 -4.46 6.76
N MET A 44 -1.64 -4.62 7.52
CA MET A 44 -1.17 -5.93 7.98
C MET A 44 -2.19 -6.71 8.81
N GLU A 45 -2.95 -6.05 9.70
CA GLU A 45 -3.94 -6.70 10.57
C GLU A 45 -4.95 -7.50 9.74
N LEU A 46 -5.68 -6.80 8.88
CA LEU A 46 -6.69 -7.41 8.02
C LEU A 46 -6.07 -8.38 7.00
N PHE A 47 -4.90 -8.05 6.43
CA PHE A 47 -4.25 -8.92 5.45
C PHE A 47 -3.77 -10.24 6.08
N TYR A 48 -3.24 -10.22 7.30
CA TYR A 48 -2.78 -11.42 7.99
C TYR A 48 -3.94 -12.30 8.46
N ALA A 49 -5.06 -11.68 8.86
CA ALA A 49 -6.27 -12.43 9.22
C ALA A 49 -6.94 -13.09 8.01
N ALA A 50 -7.05 -12.36 6.89
CA ALA A 50 -7.90 -12.75 5.77
C ALA A 50 -7.14 -13.29 4.54
N GLY A 51 -5.86 -12.99 4.42
CA GLY A 51 -5.00 -13.42 3.31
C GLY A 51 -5.39 -12.87 1.95
N THR A 52 -4.89 -13.51 0.90
CA THR A 52 -5.17 -13.15 -0.50
C THR A 52 -6.64 -13.30 -0.94
N PRO A 53 -7.48 -14.19 -0.37
CA PRO A 53 -8.91 -14.25 -0.73
C PRO A 53 -9.64 -12.92 -0.54
N LEU A 54 -9.29 -12.13 0.48
CA LEU A 54 -9.85 -10.78 0.67
C LEU A 54 -9.63 -9.90 -0.56
N LEU A 55 -8.42 -9.93 -1.14
CA LEU A 55 -8.07 -9.06 -2.26
C LEU A 55 -8.92 -9.38 -3.49
N ALA A 56 -9.20 -10.66 -3.73
CA ALA A 56 -10.10 -11.10 -4.80
C ALA A 56 -11.51 -10.52 -4.60
N ARG A 57 -12.08 -10.64 -3.39
CA ARG A 57 -13.41 -10.09 -3.06
C ARG A 57 -13.48 -8.58 -3.21
N LEU A 58 -12.42 -7.86 -2.85
CA LEU A 58 -12.32 -6.40 -3.05
C LEU A 58 -12.26 -6.05 -4.54
N LYS A 59 -11.53 -6.83 -5.35
CA LYS A 59 -11.44 -6.64 -6.80
C LYS A 59 -12.74 -6.94 -7.53
N GLU A 60 -13.47 -7.98 -7.13
CA GLU A 60 -14.83 -8.29 -7.63
C GLU A 60 -15.80 -7.11 -7.44
N ARG A 61 -15.63 -6.36 -6.34
CA ARG A 61 -16.38 -5.12 -6.07
C ARG A 61 -15.89 -3.91 -6.87
N GLY A 62 -14.90 -4.07 -7.76
CA GLY A 62 -14.32 -3.00 -8.57
C GLY A 62 -13.46 -2.00 -7.79
N LEU A 63 -13.01 -2.37 -6.59
CA LEU A 63 -12.19 -1.48 -5.75
C LEU A 63 -10.72 -1.48 -6.17
N LYS A 64 -10.10 -0.31 -6.10
CA LYS A 64 -8.64 -0.18 -6.09
C LYS A 64 -8.11 -0.51 -4.70
N ILE A 65 -6.93 -1.12 -4.64
CA ILE A 65 -6.34 -1.66 -3.41
C ILE A 65 -4.92 -1.11 -3.24
N PHE A 66 -4.71 -0.43 -2.11
CA PHE A 66 -3.40 -0.12 -1.59
C PHE A 66 -3.10 -1.18 -0.52
N LEU A 67 -2.18 -2.08 -0.83
CA LEU A 67 -1.72 -3.09 0.11
C LEU A 67 -0.54 -2.52 0.92
N ASP A 68 -0.84 -2.15 2.15
CA ASP A 68 -0.01 -1.35 3.06
C ASP A 68 0.72 -2.26 4.07
N LEU A 69 1.74 -2.96 3.59
CA LEU A 69 2.55 -3.90 4.39
C LEU A 69 3.91 -3.33 4.80
N LYS A 70 4.30 -2.18 4.24
CA LYS A 70 5.53 -1.43 4.56
C LYS A 70 6.76 -2.32 4.59
N LEU A 71 7.03 -3.06 3.51
CA LEU A 71 8.13 -4.04 3.53
C LEU A 71 9.47 -3.39 3.89
N HIS A 72 10.18 -4.02 4.83
CA HIS A 72 11.48 -3.58 5.32
C HIS A 72 12.30 -4.80 5.73
N ASP A 73 13.26 -5.18 4.90
CA ASP A 73 14.10 -6.36 5.07
C ASP A 73 15.35 -6.19 4.16
N ILE A 74 16.25 -7.17 4.09
CA ILE A 74 17.38 -7.16 3.17
C ILE A 74 16.91 -7.06 1.70
N PRO A 75 17.69 -6.43 0.80
CA PRO A 75 17.23 -6.10 -0.55
C PRO A 75 16.67 -7.27 -1.36
N ASN A 76 17.32 -8.44 -1.29
CA ASN A 76 16.87 -9.63 -2.02
C ASN A 76 15.53 -10.17 -1.50
N THR A 77 15.28 -10.11 -0.19
CA THR A 77 14.02 -10.55 0.41
C THR A 77 12.88 -9.63 -0.02
N VAL A 78 13.08 -8.32 0.08
CA VAL A 78 12.08 -7.34 -0.37
C VAL A 78 11.79 -7.47 -1.87
N GLY A 79 12.81 -7.64 -2.71
CA GLY A 79 12.61 -7.84 -4.15
C GLY A 79 11.78 -9.09 -4.47
N ARG A 80 12.07 -10.23 -3.83
CA ARG A 80 11.27 -11.45 -4.01
C ARG A 80 9.84 -11.27 -3.49
N ALA A 81 9.66 -10.67 -2.32
CA ALA A 81 8.34 -10.41 -1.76
C ALA A 81 7.52 -9.48 -2.67
N MET A 82 8.11 -8.42 -3.20
CA MET A 82 7.45 -7.52 -4.14
C MET A 82 7.02 -8.20 -5.44
N ALA A 83 7.82 -9.15 -5.95
CA ALA A 83 7.42 -9.94 -7.11
C ALA A 83 6.19 -10.83 -6.83
N VAL A 84 6.07 -11.36 -5.62
CA VAL A 84 4.88 -12.11 -5.19
C VAL A 84 3.68 -11.17 -5.04
N LEU A 85 3.85 -10.04 -4.35
CA LEU A 85 2.75 -9.10 -4.10
C LEU A 85 2.22 -8.44 -5.37
N ALA A 86 3.09 -8.12 -6.34
CA ALA A 86 2.67 -7.51 -7.60
C ALA A 86 1.77 -8.44 -8.44
N ARG A 87 1.90 -9.77 -8.31
CA ARG A 87 1.01 -10.76 -8.96
C ARG A 87 -0.42 -10.72 -8.46
N LEU A 88 -0.64 -10.16 -7.27
CA LEU A 88 -1.97 -10.10 -6.64
C LEU A 88 -2.87 -9.03 -7.28
N GLY A 89 -2.38 -8.29 -8.28
CA GLY A 89 -3.17 -7.31 -9.03
C GLY A 89 -3.60 -6.09 -8.21
N VAL A 90 -2.90 -5.80 -7.10
CA VAL A 90 -3.12 -4.59 -6.30
C VAL A 90 -2.69 -3.32 -7.06
N ASP A 91 -3.14 -2.15 -6.63
CA ASP A 91 -2.93 -0.88 -7.33
C ASP A 91 -1.79 -0.05 -6.74
N MET A 92 -1.45 -0.32 -5.47
CA MET A 92 -0.36 0.34 -4.76
C MET A 92 0.26 -0.58 -3.72
N LEU A 93 1.58 -0.47 -3.57
CA LEU A 93 2.43 -1.17 -2.60
C LEU A 93 3.39 -0.17 -1.94
N ASN A 94 3.97 -0.55 -0.81
CA ASN A 94 4.96 0.27 -0.14
C ASN A 94 6.12 -0.50 0.52
N VAL A 95 7.20 0.25 0.74
CA VAL A 95 8.40 -0.13 1.49
C VAL A 95 8.74 0.96 2.52
N HIS A 96 9.63 0.68 3.46
CA HIS A 96 10.30 1.75 4.24
C HIS A 96 11.50 2.32 3.48
N ALA A 97 11.59 3.66 3.39
CA ALA A 97 12.78 4.34 2.86
C ALA A 97 14.03 4.06 3.71
N ALA A 98 13.85 3.85 5.02
CA ALA A 98 14.90 3.52 5.97
C ALA A 98 15.66 2.23 5.63
N GLY A 99 15.09 1.34 4.79
CA GLY A 99 15.80 0.15 4.30
C GLY A 99 16.85 0.45 3.22
N GLY A 100 17.00 1.71 2.81
CA GLY A 100 18.06 2.18 1.93
C GLY A 100 17.76 2.02 0.44
N ARG A 101 18.59 2.70 -0.37
CA ARG A 101 18.42 2.79 -1.83
C ARG A 101 18.42 1.43 -2.52
N GLU A 102 19.33 0.53 -2.12
CA GLU A 102 19.43 -0.80 -2.74
C GLU A 102 18.15 -1.61 -2.53
N MET A 103 17.59 -1.61 -1.32
CA MET A 103 16.34 -2.30 -1.01
C MET A 103 15.18 -1.74 -1.86
N MET A 104 15.06 -0.42 -1.99
CA MET A 104 14.03 0.22 -2.81
C MET A 104 14.17 -0.10 -4.31
N LEU A 105 15.41 -0.18 -4.83
CA LEU A 105 15.65 -0.60 -6.21
C LEU A 105 15.23 -2.05 -6.43
N ARG A 106 15.59 -2.96 -5.52
CA ARG A 106 15.15 -4.37 -5.60
C ARG A 106 13.64 -4.51 -5.45
N ALA A 107 13.01 -3.67 -4.63
CA ALA A 107 11.55 -3.61 -4.53
C ALA A 107 10.91 -3.24 -5.89
N LYS A 108 11.42 -2.20 -6.54
CA LYS A 108 10.97 -1.77 -7.88
C LYS A 108 11.13 -2.88 -8.92
N GLU A 109 12.33 -3.49 -9.00
CA GLU A 109 12.57 -4.61 -9.91
C GLU A 109 11.64 -5.80 -9.61
N GLY A 110 11.39 -6.08 -8.34
CA GLY A 110 10.45 -7.10 -7.89
C GLY A 110 9.05 -6.83 -8.41
N VAL A 111 8.56 -5.60 -8.25
CA VAL A 111 7.26 -5.17 -8.79
C VAL A 111 7.20 -5.41 -10.30
N GLU A 112 8.17 -4.90 -11.06
CA GLU A 112 8.22 -5.02 -12.52
C GLU A 112 8.22 -6.48 -13.00
N LYS A 113 8.98 -7.36 -12.34
CA LYS A 113 9.06 -8.80 -12.65
C LYS A 113 7.81 -9.57 -12.22
N GLY A 114 7.08 -9.07 -11.23
CA GLY A 114 5.90 -9.72 -10.67
C GLY A 114 4.62 -9.48 -11.47
N VAL A 115 4.52 -8.39 -12.22
CA VAL A 115 3.30 -8.06 -12.98
C VAL A 115 2.99 -9.15 -14.01
N LEU A 116 1.74 -9.63 -14.02
CA LEU A 116 1.29 -10.60 -15.02
C LEU A 116 0.96 -9.91 -16.36
N PRO A 117 1.06 -10.61 -17.51
CA PRO A 117 0.65 -10.07 -18.80
C PRO A 117 -0.77 -9.49 -18.75
N GLY A 118 -0.93 -8.26 -19.26
CA GLY A 118 -2.21 -7.55 -19.26
C GLY A 118 -2.54 -6.79 -17.96
N GLN A 119 -1.72 -6.89 -16.91
CA GLN A 119 -1.85 -6.08 -15.71
C GLN A 119 -0.99 -4.82 -15.78
N LYS A 120 -1.42 -3.77 -15.05
CA LYS A 120 -0.60 -2.58 -14.83
C LYS A 120 0.24 -2.77 -13.57
N PRO A 121 1.51 -2.33 -13.55
CA PRO A 121 2.32 -2.35 -12.33
C PRO A 121 1.66 -1.50 -11.23
N PRO A 122 1.59 -1.98 -9.97
CA PRO A 122 1.16 -1.15 -8.85
C PRO A 122 2.11 0.03 -8.68
N ARG A 123 1.56 1.15 -8.19
CA ARG A 123 2.39 2.26 -7.71
C ARG A 123 3.21 1.79 -6.51
N LEU A 124 4.50 2.04 -6.51
CA LEU A 124 5.37 1.79 -5.37
C LEU A 124 5.66 3.11 -4.67
N ILE A 125 5.33 3.20 -3.38
CA ILE A 125 5.63 4.36 -2.53
C ILE A 125 6.56 3.96 -1.38
N ALA A 126 7.24 4.95 -0.80
CA ALA A 126 8.08 4.72 0.37
C ALA A 126 7.48 5.43 1.59
N VAL A 127 7.41 4.70 2.71
CA VAL A 127 7.22 5.30 4.03
C VAL A 127 8.54 5.94 4.43
N THR A 128 8.53 7.23 4.75
CA THR A 128 9.71 7.96 5.24
C THR A 128 9.84 7.74 6.74
N GLN A 129 9.13 8.54 7.53
CA GLN A 129 8.97 8.35 8.97
C GLN A 129 7.54 7.98 9.31
N LEU A 130 7.38 7.12 10.32
CA LEU A 130 6.05 6.80 10.83
C LEU A 130 5.51 8.00 11.60
N THR A 131 4.22 8.27 11.45
CA THR A 131 3.53 9.36 12.17
C THR A 131 3.47 9.13 13.69
N SER A 132 3.84 7.94 14.15
CA SER A 132 3.95 7.57 15.57
C SER A 132 5.36 7.76 16.14
N THR A 133 6.35 8.08 15.30
CA THR A 133 7.72 8.32 15.73
C THR A 133 7.89 9.80 16.05
N ASP A 134 8.27 10.11 17.29
CA ASP A 134 8.67 11.45 17.70
C ASP A 134 10.21 11.57 17.79
N GLN A 135 10.69 12.76 18.14
CA GLN A 135 12.12 13.07 18.25
C GLN A 135 12.86 12.14 19.22
N ARG A 136 12.19 11.78 20.33
CA ARG A 136 12.74 10.92 21.36
C ARG A 136 12.92 9.50 20.83
N VAL A 137 11.90 8.94 20.17
CA VAL A 137 12.02 7.62 19.53
C VAL A 137 13.12 7.63 18.47
N LEU A 138 13.20 8.68 17.64
CA LEU A 138 14.19 8.77 16.57
C LEU A 138 15.64 8.76 17.12
N ASN A 139 15.94 9.61 18.09
CA ASN A 139 17.32 9.76 18.59
C ASN A 139 17.66 8.73 19.67
N ASP A 140 16.78 8.51 20.64
CA ASP A 140 17.13 7.77 21.86
C ASP A 140 16.86 6.27 21.72
N GLU A 141 15.82 5.87 20.97
CA GLU A 141 15.48 4.45 20.79
C GLU A 141 16.08 3.87 19.51
N LEU A 142 16.04 4.62 18.40
CA LEU A 142 16.55 4.17 17.10
C LEU A 142 18.00 4.59 16.83
N GLY A 143 18.55 5.54 17.59
CA GLY A 143 19.93 6.01 17.41
C GLY A 143 20.15 6.79 16.12
N ILE A 144 19.09 7.33 15.51
CA ILE A 144 19.17 8.08 14.25
C ILE A 144 19.36 9.57 14.61
N PRO A 145 20.49 10.20 14.25
CA PRO A 145 20.71 11.61 14.52
C PRO A 145 19.88 12.51 13.58
N GLY A 146 19.65 13.76 13.98
CA GLY A 146 18.85 14.73 13.22
C GLY A 146 17.45 14.95 13.81
N THR A 147 16.61 15.70 13.10
CA THR A 147 15.22 15.99 13.51
C THR A 147 14.20 15.14 12.74
N VAL A 148 12.97 15.03 13.24
CA VAL A 148 11.90 14.27 12.56
C VAL A 148 11.42 14.97 11.29
N GLU A 149 11.50 16.30 11.28
CA GLU A 149 11.07 17.16 10.16
C GLU A 149 12.06 17.18 8.98
N GLU A 150 13.30 16.74 9.19
CA GLU A 150 14.39 16.67 8.20
C GLU A 150 14.56 15.26 7.60
#